data_AF-U7NEZ8-F1
#
_entry.id   AF-U7NEZ8-F1
#
_cell.length_a   1.000
_cell.length_b   1.000
_cell.length_c   1.000
_cell.angle_alpha   90.00
_cell.angle_beta   90.00
_cell.angle_gamma   90.00
#
_symmetry.space_group_name_H-M   'P 1'
#
loop_
_entity.id
_entity.type
_entity.pdbx_description
1 polymer ?
#
loop_
_entity_poly.entity_id
_entity_poly.type
_entity_poly.pdbx_seq_one_letter_code
_entity_poly.pdbx_strand_id
1 'polypeptide(L)'
;MVALELTENEGGHNVINNFKTDLIIRVAAKSHNDILKTMGYVRPTAANRKRLQRVLECPDFGLGGGGFDFKYSSEDFLGALCRAVGMEKLVVEQRIAKLTTRLEQERRAFKPYIWIDTGFMRKNQPLFALAACDHQRYLQFVEGFWRYSLTDQLGEAQSRIRAHVAETGGELGIWGKIKQYWFYYEKNAAYLFNLHGEVVGKRCGAESVGVVSGRQLGVINSVVQAARQ
;
A
#
# COMPACT_ATOMS: atom_id res chain seq x y z
N MET A 1 -11.70 22.70 30.44
CA MET A 1 -11.73 21.24 30.69
C MET A 1 -11.62 20.58 29.33
N VAL A 2 -10.39 20.25 28.93
CA VAL A 2 -10.07 19.77 27.57
C VAL A 2 -10.12 18.25 27.59
N ALA A 3 -11.07 17.66 26.86
CA ALA A 3 -11.08 16.24 26.59
C ALA A 3 -10.11 15.96 25.43
N LEU A 4 -9.06 15.19 25.73
CA LEU A 4 -8.13 14.62 24.76
C LEU A 4 -8.77 13.36 24.17
N GLU A 5 -9.23 13.44 22.92
CA GLU A 5 -9.45 12.25 22.09
C GLU A 5 -8.10 11.77 21.55
N LEU A 6 -7.58 10.69 22.15
CA LEU A 6 -6.39 9.99 21.70
C LEU A 6 -6.77 9.05 20.54
N THR A 7 -6.33 9.48 19.36
CA THR A 7 -6.10 8.75 18.10
C THR A 7 -5.92 7.23 18.22
N GLU A 8 -6.83 6.46 17.60
CA GLU A 8 -6.80 4.99 17.48
C GLU A 8 -5.77 4.41 16.49
N ASN A 9 -4.75 5.17 16.05
CA ASN A 9 -3.84 4.70 14.99
C ASN A 9 -2.54 4.02 15.50
N GLU A 10 -2.29 3.99 16.82
CA GLU A 10 -1.08 3.36 17.40
C GLU A 10 -1.23 1.86 17.74
N GLY A 11 -2.46 1.33 17.75
CA GLY A 11 -2.74 -0.02 18.24
C GLY A 11 -2.21 -1.17 17.38
N GLY A 12 -2.03 -0.95 16.07
CA GLY A 12 -1.61 -2.00 15.13
C GLY A 12 -0.13 -2.37 15.23
N HIS A 13 0.74 -1.38 15.42
CA HIS A 13 2.18 -1.59 15.50
C HIS A 13 2.57 -2.19 16.87
N ASN A 14 1.89 -1.74 17.94
CA ASN A 14 2.15 -2.18 19.31
C ASN A 14 1.76 -3.66 19.56
N VAL A 15 0.66 -4.13 18.95
CA VAL A 15 0.20 -5.53 19.08
C VAL A 15 1.12 -6.52 18.36
N ILE A 16 1.64 -6.18 17.17
CA ILE A 16 2.59 -7.04 16.44
C ILE A 16 3.93 -7.09 17.20
N ASN A 17 4.40 -5.95 17.70
CA ASN A 17 5.63 -5.90 18.49
C ASN A 17 5.51 -6.75 19.76
N ASN A 18 4.37 -6.75 20.44
CA ASN A 18 4.15 -7.60 21.61
C ASN A 18 4.16 -9.10 21.24
N PHE A 19 3.49 -9.49 20.15
CA PHE A 19 3.50 -10.90 19.71
C PHE A 19 4.89 -11.38 19.30
N LYS A 20 5.63 -10.56 18.54
CA LYS A 20 6.99 -10.90 18.09
C LYS A 20 7.96 -11.00 19.26
N THR A 21 7.91 -10.05 20.20
CA THR A 21 8.75 -10.08 21.41
C THR A 21 8.48 -11.32 22.25
N ASP A 22 7.20 -11.64 22.51
CA ASP A 22 6.79 -12.85 23.25
C ASP A 22 7.29 -14.14 22.56
N LEU A 23 7.18 -14.23 21.23
CA LEU A 23 7.69 -15.36 20.47
C LEU A 23 9.22 -15.47 20.56
N ILE A 24 9.96 -14.36 20.37
CA ILE A 24 11.42 -14.34 20.40
C ILE A 24 11.96 -14.77 21.77
N ILE A 25 11.37 -14.28 22.87
CA ILE A 25 11.76 -14.66 24.23
C ILE A 25 11.63 -16.16 24.44
N ARG A 26 10.51 -16.74 24.01
CA ARG A 26 10.25 -18.19 24.17
C ARG A 26 11.12 -19.05 23.27
N VAL A 27 11.42 -18.57 22.05
CA VAL A 27 12.35 -19.25 21.13
C VAL A 27 13.76 -19.25 21.68
N ALA A 28 14.22 -18.15 22.29
CA ALA A 28 15.58 -18.04 22.86
C ALA A 28 15.86 -19.07 23.97
N ALA A 29 14.82 -19.59 24.63
CA ALA A 29 14.95 -20.61 25.67
C ALA A 29 15.20 -22.04 25.13
N LYS A 30 15.14 -22.25 23.80
CA LYS A 30 15.27 -23.58 23.16
C LYS A 30 16.22 -23.53 21.97
N SER A 31 16.88 -24.65 21.67
CA SER A 31 17.67 -24.75 20.45
C SER A 31 16.75 -24.78 19.22
N HIS A 32 17.15 -24.12 18.13
CA HIS A 32 16.39 -24.11 16.87
C HIS A 32 16.11 -25.52 16.34
N ASN A 33 17.03 -26.46 16.52
CA ASN A 33 16.85 -27.84 16.08
C ASN A 33 15.80 -28.58 16.93
N ASP A 34 15.75 -28.33 18.25
CA ASP A 34 14.76 -28.97 19.13
C ASP A 34 13.37 -28.41 18.89
N ILE A 35 13.26 -27.11 18.60
CA ILE A 35 12.01 -26.49 18.15
C ILE A 35 11.52 -27.18 16.87
N LEU A 36 12.37 -27.29 15.85
CA LEU A 36 12.00 -27.92 14.57
C LEU A 36 11.61 -29.40 14.76
N LYS A 37 12.31 -30.14 15.62
CA LYS A 37 11.93 -31.53 15.96
C LYS A 37 10.56 -31.59 16.65
N THR A 38 10.30 -30.68 17.59
CA THR A 38 9.00 -30.56 18.28
C THR A 38 7.87 -30.21 17.30
N MET A 39 8.15 -29.40 16.28
CA MET A 39 7.22 -29.12 15.16
C MET A 39 7.02 -30.33 14.23
N GLY A 40 7.73 -31.44 14.44
CA GLY A 40 7.61 -32.67 13.67
C GLY A 40 8.57 -32.80 12.50
N TYR A 41 9.66 -32.04 12.43
CA TYR A 41 10.75 -32.27 11.49
C TYR A 41 11.75 -33.27 12.08
N VAL A 42 11.62 -34.55 11.69
CA VAL A 42 12.45 -35.66 12.21
C VAL A 42 13.96 -35.40 12.00
N ARG A 43 14.32 -34.86 10.83
CA ARG A 43 15.70 -34.44 10.50
C ARG A 43 15.70 -33.00 9.98
N PRO A 44 15.92 -32.00 10.84
CA PRO A 44 15.90 -30.59 10.44
C PRO A 44 16.97 -30.28 9.37
N THR A 45 16.54 -29.88 8.18
CA THR A 45 17.42 -29.52 7.06
C THR A 45 17.89 -28.05 7.18
N ALA A 46 18.88 -27.67 6.36
CA ALA A 46 19.30 -26.27 6.28
C ALA A 46 18.16 -25.34 5.79
N ALA A 47 17.28 -25.83 4.90
CA ALA A 47 16.10 -25.09 4.46
C ALA A 47 15.13 -24.81 5.61
N ASN A 48 14.89 -25.79 6.49
CA ASN A 48 14.02 -25.61 7.66
C ASN A 48 14.59 -24.57 8.64
N ARG A 49 15.91 -24.57 8.85
CA ARG A 49 16.60 -23.57 9.68
C ARG A 49 16.51 -22.17 9.07
N LYS A 50 16.74 -22.03 7.76
CA LYS A 50 16.57 -20.75 7.04
C LYS A 50 15.13 -20.24 7.13
N ARG A 51 14.13 -21.14 7.02
CA ARG A 51 12.72 -20.78 7.17
C ARG A 51 12.42 -20.28 8.58
N LEU A 52 12.87 -20.99 9.61
CA LEU A 52 12.72 -20.55 10.99
C LEU A 52 13.35 -19.17 11.21
N GLN A 53 14.58 -18.98 10.76
CA GLN A 53 15.28 -17.70 10.86
C GLN A 53 14.50 -16.57 10.16
N ARG A 54 14.01 -16.81 8.95
CA ARG A 54 13.17 -15.85 8.22
C ARG A 54 11.93 -15.45 9.01
N VAL A 55 11.24 -16.41 9.63
CA VAL A 55 10.04 -16.14 10.45
C VAL A 55 10.36 -15.24 11.63
N LEU A 56 11.52 -15.42 12.27
CA LEU A 56 11.96 -14.62 13.41
C LEU A 56 12.41 -13.21 13.00
N GLU A 57 13.06 -13.07 11.85
CA GLU A 57 13.58 -11.80 11.34
C GLU A 57 12.47 -10.95 10.73
N CYS A 58 11.53 -11.56 9.99
CA CYS A 58 10.51 -10.84 9.24
C CYS A 58 9.47 -10.18 10.17
N PRO A 59 9.07 -8.90 9.96
CA PRO A 59 8.08 -8.23 10.80
C PRO A 59 6.70 -8.91 10.83
N ASP A 60 6.32 -9.54 9.72
CA ASP A 60 5.03 -10.21 9.53
C ASP A 60 5.12 -11.74 9.62
N PHE A 61 6.22 -12.25 10.19
CA PHE A 61 6.53 -13.68 10.29
C PHE A 61 6.59 -14.42 8.95
N GLY A 62 6.74 -13.70 7.83
CA GLY A 62 6.72 -14.29 6.49
C GLY A 62 5.33 -14.70 6.02
N LEU A 63 4.26 -14.23 6.66
CA LEU A 63 2.87 -14.42 6.20
C LEU A 63 2.57 -13.58 4.94
N GLY A 64 3.29 -12.45 4.76
CA GLY A 64 3.23 -11.62 3.57
C GLY A 64 3.85 -12.26 2.33
N GLY A 65 4.77 -13.22 2.51
CA GLY A 65 5.41 -13.97 1.43
C GLY A 65 4.76 -15.34 1.24
N GLY A 66 4.63 -15.80 -0.01
CA GLY A 66 4.06 -17.12 -0.37
C GLY A 66 4.96 -18.31 0.01
N GLY A 67 5.54 -18.33 1.20
CA GLY A 67 6.40 -19.41 1.67
C GLY A 67 5.60 -20.66 2.07
N PHE A 68 6.02 -21.82 1.58
CA PHE A 68 5.51 -23.10 2.07
C PHE A 68 6.59 -24.16 1.95
N ASP A 69 6.43 -25.26 2.68
CA ASP A 69 7.10 -26.51 2.38
C ASP A 69 6.04 -27.61 2.25
N PHE A 70 6.48 -28.84 2.00
CA PHE A 70 5.59 -30.00 1.87
C PHE A 70 4.80 -30.32 3.16
N LYS A 71 5.12 -29.70 4.30
CA LYS A 71 4.50 -29.98 5.60
C LYS A 71 3.57 -28.86 6.07
N TYR A 72 3.97 -27.61 5.89
CA TYR A 72 3.29 -26.44 6.45
C TYR A 72 3.23 -25.27 5.47
N SER A 73 2.05 -24.66 5.35
CA SER A 73 1.89 -23.29 4.85
C SER A 73 2.64 -22.29 5.76
N SER A 74 2.82 -21.03 5.34
CA SER A 74 3.39 -19.99 6.22
C SER A 74 2.60 -19.87 7.54
N GLU A 75 1.27 -19.93 7.47
CA GLU A 75 0.39 -19.81 8.63
C GLU A 75 0.52 -21.02 9.56
N ASP A 76 0.46 -22.23 9.01
CA ASP A 76 0.58 -23.46 9.79
C ASP A 76 1.95 -23.58 10.44
N PHE A 77 3.00 -23.12 9.75
CA PHE A 77 4.37 -23.13 10.27
C PHE A 77 4.48 -22.23 11.49
N LEU A 78 3.95 -21.00 11.42
CA LEU A 78 3.93 -20.08 12.55
C LEU A 78 3.11 -20.63 13.71
N GLY A 79 1.93 -21.19 13.44
CA GLY A 79 1.10 -21.84 14.45
C GLY A 79 1.83 -23.02 15.13
N ALA A 80 2.49 -23.87 14.35
CA ALA A 80 3.29 -24.99 14.87
C ALA A 80 4.49 -24.51 15.70
N LEU A 81 5.16 -23.44 15.27
CA LEU A 81 6.27 -22.83 16.00
C LEU A 81 5.81 -22.30 17.37
N CYS A 82 4.72 -21.53 17.42
CA CYS A 82 4.16 -21.00 18.66
C CYS A 82 3.77 -22.12 19.63
N ARG A 83 3.14 -23.20 19.14
CA ARG A 83 2.83 -24.38 19.96
C ARG A 83 4.09 -25.08 20.48
N ALA A 84 5.12 -25.22 19.64
CA ALA A 84 6.39 -25.84 20.04
C ALA A 84 7.13 -25.09 21.17
N VAL A 85 6.90 -23.78 21.28
CA VAL A 85 7.45 -22.94 22.36
C VAL A 85 6.46 -22.73 23.53
N GLY A 86 5.36 -23.48 23.56
CA GLY A 86 4.44 -23.51 24.70
C GLY A 86 3.46 -22.34 24.77
N MET A 87 3.14 -21.71 23.65
CA MET A 87 2.06 -20.71 23.59
C MET A 87 0.69 -21.41 23.51
N GLU A 88 -0.31 -20.82 24.18
CA GLU A 88 -1.67 -21.35 24.17
C GLU A 88 -2.29 -21.27 22.77
N LYS A 89 -2.88 -22.38 22.31
CA LYS A 89 -3.41 -22.54 20.96
C LYS A 89 -4.41 -21.43 20.59
N LEU A 90 -5.39 -21.15 21.45
CA LEU A 90 -6.43 -20.16 21.19
C LEU A 90 -5.87 -18.75 21.04
N VAL A 91 -4.91 -18.37 21.89
CA VAL A 91 -4.23 -17.07 21.83
C VAL A 91 -3.42 -16.93 20.53
N VAL A 92 -2.72 -17.99 20.12
CA VAL A 92 -1.94 -18.00 18.88
C VAL A 92 -2.85 -17.85 17.66
N GLU A 93 -3.93 -18.64 17.58
CA GLU A 93 -4.87 -18.60 16.46
C GLU A 93 -5.50 -17.20 16.31
N GLN A 94 -5.90 -16.57 17.41
CA GLN A 94 -6.42 -15.20 17.40
C GLN A 94 -5.37 -14.18 16.91
N ARG A 95 -4.12 -14.29 17.39
CA ARG A 95 -3.04 -13.38 16.99
C ARG A 95 -2.68 -13.53 15.50
N ILE A 96 -2.60 -14.77 15.02
CA ILE A 96 -2.34 -15.07 13.60
C ILE A 96 -3.50 -14.57 12.74
N ALA A 97 -4.75 -14.87 13.09
CA ALA A 97 -5.92 -14.41 12.34
C ALA A 97 -5.95 -12.88 12.22
N LYS A 98 -5.73 -12.16 13.32
CA LYS A 98 -5.66 -10.69 13.31
C LYS A 98 -4.56 -10.15 12.38
N LEU A 99 -3.39 -10.79 12.38
CA LEU A 99 -2.29 -10.41 11.50
C LEU A 99 -2.60 -10.70 10.02
N THR A 100 -3.13 -11.89 9.72
CA THR A 100 -3.52 -12.28 8.36
C THR A 100 -4.58 -11.33 7.80
N THR A 101 -5.62 -10.99 8.58
CA THR A 101 -6.63 -10.01 8.19
C THR A 101 -6.00 -8.65 7.89
N ARG A 102 -5.07 -8.18 8.74
CA ARG A 102 -4.37 -6.91 8.51
C ARG A 102 -3.58 -6.93 7.19
N LEU A 103 -2.85 -8.00 6.91
CA LEU A 103 -2.06 -8.14 5.69
C LEU A 103 -2.96 -8.22 4.45
N GLU A 104 -4.10 -8.90 4.55
CA GLU A 104 -5.08 -8.98 3.47
C GLU A 104 -5.71 -7.62 3.18
N GLN A 105 -6.06 -6.86 4.22
CA GLN A 105 -6.50 -5.47 4.08
C GLN A 105 -5.41 -4.63 3.39
N GLU A 106 -4.16 -4.75 3.81
CA GLU A 106 -3.04 -4.02 3.21
C GLU A 106 -2.87 -4.37 1.71
N ARG A 107 -2.99 -5.65 1.34
CA ARG A 107 -2.89 -6.11 -0.05
C ARG A 107 -4.06 -5.65 -0.92
N ARG A 108 -5.27 -5.60 -0.37
CA ARG A 108 -6.48 -5.23 -1.10
C ARG A 108 -6.73 -3.72 -1.14
N ALA A 109 -6.16 -2.98 -0.18
CA ALA A 109 -6.36 -1.54 -0.08
C ALA A 109 -5.85 -0.82 -1.32
N PHE A 110 -6.67 0.09 -1.84
CA PHE A 110 -6.22 1.08 -2.79
C PHE A 110 -5.15 1.96 -2.12
N LYS A 111 -4.03 2.19 -2.80
CA LYS A 111 -2.97 3.07 -2.32
C LYS A 111 -3.19 4.45 -2.94
N PRO A 112 -3.59 5.46 -2.15
CA PRO A 112 -3.76 6.80 -2.69
C PRO A 112 -2.48 7.32 -3.30
N TYR A 113 -2.63 8.13 -4.35
CA TYR A 113 -1.51 8.76 -5.05
C TYR A 113 -1.98 10.06 -5.68
N ILE A 114 -1.04 10.93 -6.02
CA ILE A 114 -1.30 12.13 -6.82
C ILE A 114 -0.76 11.89 -8.23
N TRP A 115 -1.59 12.11 -9.25
CA TRP A 115 -1.15 12.21 -10.63
C TRP A 115 -1.00 13.67 -11.05
N ILE A 116 0.09 13.97 -11.74
CA ILE A 116 0.44 15.32 -12.18
C ILE A 116 0.01 15.50 -13.63
N ASP A 117 -0.84 16.49 -13.88
CA ASP A 117 -1.30 16.84 -15.22
C ASP A 117 -0.59 18.09 -15.72
N THR A 118 0.21 17.90 -16.78
CA THR A 118 0.87 18.99 -17.51
C THR A 118 0.18 19.29 -18.84
N GLY A 119 -0.86 18.52 -19.22
CA GLY A 119 -1.43 18.55 -20.57
C GLY A 119 -0.42 18.22 -21.66
N PHE A 120 0.61 17.41 -21.35
CA PHE A 120 1.67 17.04 -22.27
C PHE A 120 1.13 16.40 -23.54
N MET A 121 1.55 16.93 -24.68
CA MET A 121 1.35 16.34 -26.01
C MET A 121 2.72 16.12 -26.63
N ARG A 122 3.05 14.86 -26.95
CA ARG A 122 4.34 14.50 -27.52
C ARG A 122 4.51 15.21 -28.88
N LYS A 123 5.60 15.95 -29.02
CA LYS A 123 6.00 16.56 -30.29
C LYS A 123 7.15 15.76 -30.89
N ASN A 124 8.33 15.90 -30.28
CA ASN A 124 9.59 15.32 -30.78
C ASN A 124 10.35 14.53 -29.71
N GLN A 125 9.77 14.33 -28.51
CA GLN A 125 10.44 13.62 -27.42
C GLN A 125 10.63 12.13 -27.76
N PRO A 126 11.84 11.57 -27.56
CA PRO A 126 12.08 10.14 -27.74
C PRO A 126 11.26 9.29 -26.77
N LEU A 127 10.75 8.15 -27.23
CA LEU A 127 9.91 7.26 -26.42
C LEU A 127 10.64 6.70 -25.18
N PHE A 128 11.93 6.37 -25.31
CA PHE A 128 12.70 5.83 -24.19
C PHE A 128 12.85 6.86 -23.06
N ALA A 129 12.98 8.15 -23.39
CA ALA A 129 13.08 9.22 -22.39
C ALA A 129 11.74 9.40 -21.67
N LEU A 130 10.61 9.31 -22.39
CA LEU A 130 9.28 9.34 -21.79
C LEU A 130 9.07 8.16 -20.84
N ALA A 131 9.46 6.95 -21.24
CA ALA A 131 9.36 5.76 -20.40
C ALA A 131 10.22 5.87 -19.13
N ALA A 132 11.46 6.36 -19.26
CA ALA A 132 12.35 6.57 -18.11
C ALA A 132 11.80 7.60 -17.11
N CYS A 133 11.09 8.62 -17.60
CA CYS A 133 10.58 9.73 -16.78
C CYS A 133 9.11 9.59 -16.36
N ASP A 134 8.40 8.50 -16.69
CA ASP A 134 6.96 8.36 -16.40
C ASP A 134 6.66 8.41 -14.89
N HIS A 135 7.55 7.83 -14.09
CA HIS A 135 7.46 7.84 -12.62
C HIS A 135 7.40 9.26 -12.03
N GLN A 136 7.96 10.27 -12.70
CA GLN A 136 7.94 11.67 -12.24
C GLN A 136 6.54 12.27 -12.22
N ARG A 137 5.58 11.66 -12.94
CA ARG A 137 4.19 12.12 -13.03
C ARG A 137 3.33 11.68 -11.85
N TYR A 138 3.91 11.01 -10.86
CA TYR A 138 3.19 10.47 -9.71
C TYR A 138 3.87 10.87 -8.40
N LEU A 139 3.09 11.34 -7.44
CA LEU A 139 3.54 11.51 -6.06
C LEU A 139 2.91 10.41 -5.21
N GLN A 140 3.78 9.70 -4.49
CA GLN A 140 3.41 8.64 -3.58
C GLN A 140 3.35 9.17 -2.14
N PHE A 141 2.60 8.47 -1.31
CA PHE A 141 2.52 8.73 0.12
C PHE A 141 3.23 7.63 0.91
N VAL A 142 3.42 7.89 2.20
CA VAL A 142 3.99 6.92 3.14
C VAL A 142 3.13 5.66 3.27
N GLU A 143 3.75 4.56 3.69
CA GLU A 143 3.02 3.30 3.93
C GLU A 143 1.90 3.50 4.97
N GLY A 144 0.75 2.87 4.76
CA GLY A 144 -0.40 3.01 5.64
C GLY A 144 -1.21 4.30 5.46
N PHE A 145 -0.80 5.24 4.60
CA PHE A 145 -1.53 6.50 4.33
C PHE A 145 -3.01 6.29 3.98
N TRP A 146 -3.34 5.20 3.29
CA TRP A 146 -4.71 4.82 2.94
C TRP A 146 -5.65 4.63 4.16
N ARG A 147 -5.10 4.47 5.37
CA ARG A 147 -5.85 4.30 6.62
C ARG A 147 -6.28 5.63 7.23
N TYR A 148 -5.73 6.74 6.77
CA TYR A 148 -6.06 8.06 7.30
C TYR A 148 -7.49 8.42 6.95
N SER A 149 -8.13 9.27 7.75
CA SER A 149 -9.43 9.82 7.38
C SER A 149 -9.31 10.60 6.08
N LEU A 150 -10.40 10.71 5.31
CA LEU A 150 -10.35 11.45 4.05
C LEU A 150 -9.91 12.92 4.27
N THR A 151 -10.32 13.53 5.38
CA THR A 151 -9.90 14.89 5.76
C THR A 151 -8.40 14.99 5.94
N ASP A 152 -7.79 14.04 6.67
CA ASP A 152 -6.35 14.02 6.90
C ASP A 152 -5.58 13.72 5.60
N GLN A 153 -6.10 12.81 4.78
CA GLN A 153 -5.53 12.52 3.47
C GLN A 153 -5.52 13.76 2.57
N LEU A 154 -6.61 14.54 2.58
CA LEU A 154 -6.67 15.79 1.84
C LEU A 154 -5.63 16.79 2.37
N GLY A 155 -5.56 16.99 3.68
CA GLY A 155 -4.57 17.89 4.29
C GLY A 155 -3.12 17.53 3.91
N GLU A 156 -2.78 16.24 3.92
CA GLU A 156 -1.46 15.77 3.52
C GLU A 156 -1.22 15.94 2.01
N ALA A 157 -2.23 15.66 1.17
CA ALA A 157 -2.14 15.89 -0.27
C ALA A 157 -1.89 17.37 -0.58
N GLN A 158 -2.56 18.29 0.12
CA GLN A 158 -2.33 19.73 -0.01
C GLN A 158 -0.89 20.12 0.31
N SER A 159 -0.38 19.63 1.44
CA SER A 159 1.00 19.89 1.85
C SER A 159 2.01 19.31 0.86
N ARG A 160 1.78 18.08 0.39
CA ARG A 160 2.64 17.41 -0.59
C ARG A 160 2.69 18.14 -1.93
N ILE A 161 1.55 18.68 -2.39
CA ILE A 161 1.45 19.48 -3.62
C ILE A 161 2.23 20.78 -3.47
N ARG A 162 2.02 21.54 -2.38
CA ARG A 162 2.76 22.79 -2.14
C ARG A 162 4.27 22.57 -2.08
N ALA A 163 4.70 21.51 -1.39
CA ALA A 163 6.10 21.12 -1.34
C ALA A 163 6.64 20.80 -2.75
N HIS A 164 5.92 20.00 -3.52
CA HIS A 164 6.32 19.66 -4.88
C HIS A 164 6.40 20.89 -5.80
N VAL A 165 5.44 21.81 -5.74
CA VAL A 165 5.49 23.04 -6.54
C VAL A 165 6.68 23.92 -6.16
N ALA A 166 7.01 24.01 -4.86
CA ALA A 166 8.20 24.71 -4.40
C ALA A 166 9.50 24.04 -4.86
N GLU A 167 9.55 22.70 -4.85
CA GLU A 167 10.70 21.90 -5.31
C GLU A 167 10.93 22.05 -6.82
N THR A 168 9.87 22.10 -7.62
CA THR A 168 9.97 22.06 -9.09
C THR A 168 9.75 23.39 -9.79
N GLY A 169 9.38 24.45 -9.05
CA GLY A 169 9.02 25.74 -9.64
C GLY A 169 7.79 25.68 -10.55
N GLY A 170 6.94 24.66 -10.41
CA GLY A 170 5.75 24.47 -11.25
C GLY A 170 6.01 23.87 -12.64
N GLU A 171 7.22 23.34 -12.90
CA GLU A 171 7.57 22.65 -14.13
C GLU A 171 7.99 21.21 -13.85
N LEU A 172 7.70 20.28 -14.76
CA LEU A 172 8.01 18.85 -14.59
C LEU A 172 8.91 18.37 -15.73
N GLY A 173 10.10 18.94 -15.84
CA GLY A 173 11.12 18.54 -16.82
C GLY A 173 10.57 18.37 -18.24
N ILE A 174 10.77 17.20 -18.84
CA ILE A 174 10.33 16.90 -20.22
C ILE A 174 8.81 16.99 -20.42
N TRP A 175 8.03 16.95 -19.34
CA TRP A 175 6.57 17.00 -19.36
C TRP A 175 6.02 18.44 -19.43
N GLY A 176 6.86 19.44 -19.16
CA GLY A 176 6.53 20.86 -19.21
C GLY A 176 5.81 21.38 -17.97
N LYS A 177 5.12 22.52 -18.10
CA LYS A 177 4.44 23.21 -17.00
C LYS A 177 3.31 22.39 -16.40
N ILE A 178 3.26 22.36 -15.08
CA ILE A 178 2.20 21.71 -14.31
C ILE A 178 0.94 22.57 -14.40
N LYS A 179 -0.19 21.94 -14.72
CA LYS A 179 -1.50 22.59 -14.80
C LYS A 179 -2.33 22.34 -13.56
N GLN A 180 -2.34 21.08 -13.10
CA GLN A 180 -3.19 20.62 -12.00
C GLN A 180 -2.73 19.27 -11.47
N TYR A 181 -3.30 18.88 -10.33
CA TYR A 181 -2.99 17.62 -9.65
C TYR A 181 -4.28 16.85 -9.38
N TRP A 182 -4.25 15.53 -9.61
CA TRP A 182 -5.35 14.64 -9.31
C TRP A 182 -4.98 13.71 -8.16
N PHE A 183 -5.58 13.94 -6.99
CA PHE A 183 -5.43 13.04 -5.84
C PHE A 183 -6.47 11.93 -5.91
N TYR A 184 -6.02 10.72 -6.24
CA TYR A 184 -6.86 9.53 -6.21
C TYR A 184 -6.82 8.92 -4.82
N TYR A 185 -7.98 8.79 -4.18
CA TYR A 185 -8.15 8.12 -2.89
C TYR A 185 -8.85 6.76 -3.03
N GLU A 186 -9.41 6.48 -4.21
CA GLU A 186 -9.98 5.18 -4.61
C GLU A 186 -9.92 5.03 -6.14
N LYS A 187 -10.22 3.82 -6.65
CA LYS A 187 -9.99 3.41 -8.05
C LYS A 187 -10.59 4.33 -9.11
N ASN A 188 -11.68 5.06 -8.81
CA ASN A 188 -12.38 5.92 -9.77
C ASN A 188 -12.85 7.26 -9.18
N ALA A 189 -12.34 7.65 -8.01
CA ALA A 189 -12.65 8.95 -7.44
C ALA A 189 -11.39 9.70 -7.07
N ALA A 190 -11.43 10.99 -7.36
CA ALA A 190 -10.29 11.86 -7.17
C ALA A 190 -10.73 13.28 -6.84
N TYR A 191 -9.86 13.99 -6.13
CA TYR A 191 -9.96 15.42 -5.95
C TYR A 191 -9.00 16.12 -6.90
N LEU A 192 -9.48 17.19 -7.53
CA LEU A 192 -8.69 18.05 -8.39
C LEU A 192 -8.12 19.19 -7.56
N PHE A 193 -6.81 19.38 -7.65
CA PHE A 193 -6.09 20.43 -6.96
C PHE A 193 -5.41 21.38 -7.95
N ASN A 194 -5.38 22.66 -7.60
CA ASN A 194 -4.56 23.66 -8.28
C ASN A 194 -3.11 23.66 -7.74
N LEU A 195 -2.25 24.54 -8.28
CA LEU A 195 -0.84 24.64 -7.88
C LEU A 195 -0.63 25.19 -6.46
N HIS A 196 -1.65 25.81 -5.85
CA HIS A 196 -1.60 26.26 -4.45
C HIS A 196 -1.98 25.15 -3.47
N GLY A 197 -2.33 23.95 -3.99
CA GLY A 197 -2.83 22.85 -3.18
C GLY A 197 -4.26 23.09 -2.71
N GLU A 198 -5.06 23.89 -3.41
CA GLU A 198 -6.47 24.07 -3.07
C GLU A 198 -7.32 23.10 -3.88
N VAL A 199 -8.36 22.54 -3.26
CA VAL A 199 -9.33 21.68 -3.95
C VAL A 199 -10.21 22.55 -4.84
N VAL A 200 -10.16 22.34 -6.15
CA VAL A 200 -10.94 23.09 -7.15
C VAL A 200 -12.00 22.23 -7.85
N GLY A 201 -12.02 20.92 -7.57
CA GLY A 201 -13.02 20.03 -8.13
C GLY A 201 -12.95 18.63 -7.53
N LYS A 202 -13.95 17.82 -7.86
CA LYS A 202 -14.04 16.42 -7.48
C LYS A 202 -14.57 15.60 -8.63
N ARG A 203 -13.95 14.45 -8.87
CA ARG A 203 -14.48 13.37 -9.71
C ARG A 203 -15.02 12.30 -8.77
N CYS A 204 -16.33 12.05 -8.83
CA CYS A 204 -16.97 10.93 -8.15
C CYS A 204 -17.20 9.80 -9.15
N GLY A 205 -16.80 8.58 -8.82
CA GLY A 205 -17.04 7.42 -9.66
C GLY A 205 -18.45 6.86 -9.43
N ALA A 206 -19.35 7.09 -10.37
CA ALA A 206 -20.46 6.18 -10.64
C ALA A 206 -20.55 6.01 -12.15
N GLU A 207 -20.03 4.88 -12.65
CA GLU A 207 -20.57 4.10 -13.77
C GLU A 207 -19.71 2.85 -13.99
N SER A 208 -20.31 1.68 -13.74
CA SER A 208 -19.97 0.47 -14.49
C SER A 208 -20.54 0.64 -15.90
N VAL A 209 -19.77 1.23 -16.80
CA VAL A 209 -20.06 1.14 -18.24
C VAL A 209 -18.83 0.53 -18.89
N GLY A 210 -19.11 -0.51 -19.69
CA GLY A 210 -18.16 -1.50 -20.16
C GLY A 210 -16.92 -0.91 -20.83
N VAL A 211 -15.89 -1.76 -20.84
CA VAL A 211 -14.68 -1.69 -21.66
C VAL A 211 -14.88 -0.83 -22.92
N VAL A 212 -14.50 0.44 -22.87
CA VAL A 212 -14.22 1.22 -24.07
C VAL A 212 -12.74 1.01 -24.36
N SER A 213 -12.50 -0.06 -25.13
CA SER A 213 -11.24 -0.28 -25.83
C SER A 213 -10.90 0.95 -26.67
N GLY A 214 -9.63 1.36 -26.63
CA GLY A 214 -9.15 2.56 -27.29
C GLY A 214 -9.35 2.51 -28.80
N ARG A 215 -10.38 3.19 -29.29
CA ARG A 215 -10.52 3.76 -30.65
C ARG A 215 -11.83 4.53 -30.74
N GLN A 216 -11.86 5.77 -30.24
CA GLN A 216 -12.71 6.86 -30.77
C GLN A 216 -12.41 8.18 -30.04
N LEU A 217 -11.23 8.73 -30.30
CA LEU A 217 -11.02 10.19 -30.21
C LEU A 217 -11.26 10.73 -31.62
N GLY A 218 -12.52 11.08 -31.91
CA GLY A 218 -12.86 11.58 -33.24
C GLY A 218 -14.34 11.82 -33.54
N VAL A 219 -15.25 11.98 -32.58
CA VAL A 219 -16.62 12.46 -32.88
C VAL A 219 -17.22 13.20 -31.67
N ILE A 220 -16.66 14.33 -31.24
CA ILE A 220 -17.41 15.33 -30.44
C ILE A 220 -17.03 16.73 -30.91
N ASN A 221 -17.18 16.98 -32.22
CA ASN A 221 -17.07 18.34 -32.77
C ASN A 221 -18.11 18.65 -33.87
N SER A 222 -19.19 17.86 -34.00
CA SER A 222 -20.22 18.10 -35.03
C SER A 222 -21.64 18.34 -34.52
N VAL A 223 -21.90 18.37 -33.21
CA VAL A 223 -23.29 18.54 -32.69
C VAL A 223 -23.60 19.96 -32.17
N VAL A 224 -22.65 20.90 -32.23
CA VAL A 224 -22.90 22.30 -31.80
C VAL A 224 -22.97 23.31 -32.98
N GLN A 225 -22.87 22.85 -34.24
CA GLN A 225 -23.07 23.71 -35.42
C GLN A 225 -24.34 23.44 -36.24
N ALA A 226 -25.23 22.53 -35.81
CA ALA A 226 -26.51 22.29 -36.47
C ALA A 226 -27.74 22.89 -35.72
N ALA A 227 -27.52 23.84 -34.80
CA ALA A 227 -28.58 24.53 -34.07
C ALA A 227 -28.47 26.07 -34.16
N ARG A 228 -27.88 26.58 -35.25
CA ARG A 228 -27.87 28.01 -35.62
C ARG A 228 -28.06 28.21 -37.13
N GLN A 229 -29.11 27.60 -37.67
CA GLN A 229 -29.81 28.10 -38.86
C GLN A 229 -31.28 28.21 -38.52
#